data_AF-A0A965EDN9-F1
#
_entry.id   AF-A0A965EDN9-F1
#
_cell.length_a   1.000
_cell.length_b   1.000
_cell.length_c   1.000
_cell.angle_alpha   90.00
_cell.angle_beta   90.00
_cell.angle_gamma   90.00
#
_symmetry.space_group_name_H-M   'P 1'
#
loop_
_entity.id
_entity.type
_entity.pdbx_description
1 polymer ?
#
loop_
_entity_poly.entity_id
_entity_poly.type
_entity_poly.pdbx_seq_one_letter_code
_entity_poly.pdbx_strand_id
1 'polypeptide(L)'
;WTMAYDTIYAMVDRDDDLKLGIRSSAISFGQFDVIAVAVSYALFLASMLIVGQSLPGPGSNWMYWLGLVVTAGFCVYLTWRIRTRDRDDCFAAFRANNYVGMPMWIALAVQLGR
;
A
#
# COMPACT_ATOMS: atom_id res chain seq x y z
N TRP A 1 2.83 1.84 4.51
CA TRP A 1 1.91 0.73 4.17
C TRP A 1 0.78 0.64 5.18
N THR A 2 1.04 0.45 6.47
CA THR A 2 0.01 0.40 7.53
C THR A 2 -0.94 1.60 7.51
N MET A 3 -0.42 2.83 7.40
CA MET A 3 -1.26 4.04 7.26
C MET A 3 -2.18 4.01 6.03
N ALA A 4 -1.68 3.52 4.88
CA ALA A 4 -2.49 3.35 3.67
C ALA A 4 -3.57 2.28 3.88
N TYR A 5 -3.20 1.16 4.52
CA TYR A 5 -4.12 0.08 4.85
C TYR A 5 -5.26 0.53 5.77
N ASP A 6 -4.92 1.21 6.87
CA ASP A 6 -5.90 1.77 7.82
C ASP A 6 -6.82 2.80 7.15
N THR A 7 -6.25 3.70 6.34
CA THR A 7 -7.05 4.71 5.64
C THR A 7 -8.02 4.08 4.64
N ILE A 8 -7.58 3.07 3.87
CA ILE A 8 -8.49 2.34 2.95
C ILE A 8 -9.59 1.62 3.72
N TYR A 9 -9.26 1.03 4.88
CA TYR A 9 -10.26 0.40 5.74
C TYR A 9 -11.30 1.42 6.24
N ALA A 10 -10.85 2.58 6.74
CA ALA A 10 -11.73 3.67 7.15
C ALA A 10 -12.57 4.25 6.00
N MET A 11 -12.11 4.13 4.75
CA MET A 11 -12.91 4.53 3.58
C MET A 11 -14.09 3.57 3.33
N VAL A 12 -13.97 2.29 3.70
CA VAL A 12 -15.08 1.32 3.63
C VAL A 12 -16.16 1.64 4.67
N ASP A 13 -15.73 2.02 5.87
CA ASP A 13 -16.61 2.25 7.03
C ASP A 13 -17.13 3.70 7.12
N ARG A 14 -16.77 4.57 6.15
CA ARG A 14 -17.04 6.02 6.19
C ARG A 14 -18.48 6.39 6.53
N ASP A 15 -19.45 5.81 5.83
CA ASP A 15 -20.87 6.14 6.02
C ASP A 15 -21.38 5.70 7.39
N ASP A 16 -20.84 4.59 7.92
CA ASP A 16 -21.23 4.04 9.21
C ASP A 16 -20.56 4.84 10.35
N ASP A 17 -19.29 5.22 10.18
CA ASP A 17 -18.58 6.13 11.08
C ASP A 17 -19.29 7.49 11.20
N LEU A 18 -19.76 8.06 10.09
CA LEU A 18 -20.49 9.33 10.08
C LEU A 18 -21.80 9.25 10.88
N LYS A 19 -22.56 8.14 10.75
CA LYS A 19 -23.80 7.92 11.52
C LYS A 19 -23.53 7.81 13.03
N LEU A 20 -22.39 7.24 13.40
CA LEU A 20 -21.99 7.03 14.80
C LEU A 20 -21.21 8.21 15.39
N GLY A 21 -20.87 9.23 14.60
CA GLY A 21 -20.08 10.37 15.03
C GLY A 21 -18.60 10.05 15.29
N ILE A 22 -18.10 8.95 14.71
CA ILE A 22 -16.70 8.52 14.82
C ILE A 22 -15.82 9.35 13.88
N ARG A 23 -14.64 9.77 14.34
CA ARG A 23 -13.67 10.53 13.55
C ARG A 23 -12.55 9.64 13.02
N SER A 24 -12.87 8.76 12.08
CA SER A 24 -11.87 7.88 11.45
C SER A 24 -10.87 8.61 10.56
N SER A 25 -9.83 7.92 10.11
CA SER A 25 -8.77 8.49 9.26
C SER A 25 -9.32 9.03 7.93
N ALA A 26 -10.27 8.31 7.29
CA ALA A 26 -10.94 8.78 6.07
C ALA A 26 -11.79 10.05 6.28
N ILE A 27 -12.40 10.21 7.45
CA ILE A 27 -13.15 11.43 7.81
C ILE A 27 -12.18 12.58 8.11
N SER A 28 -11.10 12.29 8.85
CA SER A 28 -10.08 13.27 9.23
C SER A 28 -9.34 13.84 8.02
N PHE A 29 -9.04 13.00 7.01
CA PHE A 29 -8.46 13.45 5.75
C PHE A 29 -9.50 14.05 4.78
N GLY A 30 -10.80 13.79 4.98
CA GLY A 30 -11.87 14.35 4.17
C GLY A 30 -11.71 14.02 2.69
N GLN A 31 -11.62 15.05 1.84
CA GLN A 31 -11.39 14.90 0.40
C GLN A 31 -9.97 14.45 0.03
N PHE A 32 -9.03 14.50 0.98
CA PHE A 32 -7.62 14.16 0.77
C PHE A 32 -7.28 12.72 1.17
N ASP A 33 -8.27 11.91 1.56
CA ASP A 33 -8.14 10.48 1.89
C ASP A 33 -7.32 9.68 0.84
N VAL A 34 -7.65 9.81 -0.45
CA VAL A 34 -6.93 9.13 -1.55
C VAL A 34 -5.48 9.65 -1.66
N ILE A 35 -5.25 10.93 -1.42
CA ILE A 35 -3.89 11.51 -1.44
C ILE A 35 -3.09 11.01 -0.24
N ALA A 36 -3.70 10.93 0.95
CA ALA A 36 -3.07 10.39 2.14
C ALA A 36 -2.65 8.92 1.93
N VAL A 37 -3.49 8.12 1.26
CA VAL A 37 -3.14 6.75 0.84
C VAL A 37 -1.95 6.76 -0.13
N ALA A 38 -2.00 7.59 -1.18
CA ALA A 38 -0.93 7.68 -2.18
C ALA A 38 0.42 8.06 -1.55
N VAL A 39 0.43 9.08 -0.69
CA VAL A 39 1.62 9.53 0.05
C VAL A 39 2.11 8.43 0.99
N SER A 40 1.20 7.74 1.68
CA SER A 40 1.55 6.63 2.59
C SER A 40 2.17 5.44 1.85
N TYR A 41 1.74 5.16 0.62
CA TYR A 41 2.39 4.18 -0.24
C TYR A 41 3.73 4.70 -0.78
N ALA A 42 3.82 5.96 -1.20
CA ALA A 42 5.06 6.56 -1.68
C ALA A 42 6.16 6.53 -0.60
N LEU A 43 5.85 6.90 0.64
CA LEU A 43 6.78 6.81 1.77
C LEU A 43 7.21 5.37 2.08
N PHE A 44 6.29 4.42 1.93
CA PHE A 44 6.62 3.00 2.06
C PHE A 44 7.53 2.50 0.94
N LEU A 45 7.26 2.86 -0.31
CA LEU A 45 8.13 2.50 -1.43
C LEU A 45 9.50 3.17 -1.32
N ALA A 46 9.56 4.42 -0.84
CA ALA A 46 10.80 5.11 -0.57
C ALA A 46 11.61 4.44 0.55
N SER A 47 10.97 3.99 1.63
CA SER A 47 11.66 3.24 2.68
C SER A 47 12.19 1.90 2.17
N MET A 48 11.44 1.19 1.32
CA MET A 48 11.94 0.01 0.64
C MET A 48 13.11 0.34 -0.29
N LEU A 49 13.03 1.40 -1.10
CA LEU A 49 14.14 1.85 -1.94
C LEU A 49 15.44 2.02 -1.14
N ILE A 50 15.36 2.70 0.02
CA ILE A 50 16.51 2.90 0.93
C ILE A 50 17.06 1.56 1.44
N VAL A 51 16.18 0.64 1.85
CA VAL A 51 16.58 -0.72 2.28
C VAL A 51 17.31 -1.46 1.15
N GLY A 52 16.80 -1.39 -0.07
CA GLY A 52 17.38 -2.03 -1.25
C GLY A 52 18.82 -1.58 -1.54
N GLN A 53 19.13 -0.30 -1.32
CA GLN A 53 20.49 0.25 -1.49
C GLN A 53 21.48 -0.27 -0.44
N SER A 54 20.98 -0.74 0.71
CA SER A 54 21.80 -1.23 1.83
C SER A 54 21.98 -2.74 1.84
N LEU A 55 21.42 -3.46 0.84
CA LEU A 55 21.51 -4.93 0.78
C LEU A 55 22.93 -5.41 0.42
N PRO A 56 23.58 -6.22 1.27
CA PRO A 56 24.91 -6.78 0.98
C PRO A 56 24.82 -7.96 -0.01
N GLY A 57 25.82 -8.13 -0.88
CA GLY A 57 25.93 -9.32 -1.75
C GLY A 57 26.84 -9.12 -2.96
N PRO A 58 27.44 -10.20 -3.52
CA PRO A 58 28.41 -10.14 -4.62
C PRO A 58 27.79 -9.97 -6.03
N GLY A 59 26.51 -9.57 -6.13
CA GLY A 59 25.81 -9.43 -7.41
C GLY A 59 24.69 -8.40 -7.37
N SER A 60 24.18 -8.05 -8.56
CA SER A 60 23.00 -7.18 -8.69
C SER A 60 21.82 -7.83 -7.98
N ASN A 61 21.28 -7.19 -6.93
CA ASN A 61 20.07 -7.59 -6.19
C ASN A 61 18.80 -7.43 -7.05
N TRP A 62 18.85 -7.89 -8.30
CA TRP A 62 17.85 -7.59 -9.32
C TRP A 62 16.48 -8.17 -9.01
N MET A 63 16.41 -9.29 -8.26
CA MET A 63 15.13 -9.83 -7.81
C MET A 63 14.44 -8.91 -6.81
N TYR A 64 15.20 -8.32 -5.88
CA TYR A 64 14.68 -7.32 -4.97
C TYR A 64 14.09 -6.13 -5.74
N TRP A 65 14.84 -5.61 -6.72
CA TRP A 65 14.37 -4.49 -7.54
C TRP A 65 13.14 -4.83 -8.37
N LEU A 66 13.06 -6.04 -8.92
CA LEU A 66 11.87 -6.53 -9.61
C LEU A 66 10.66 -6.61 -8.66
N GLY A 67 10.85 -7.16 -7.46
CA GLY A 67 9.82 -7.20 -6.42
C GLY A 67 9.31 -5.80 -6.06
N LEU A 68 10.22 -4.84 -5.92
CA LEU A 68 9.88 -3.44 -5.63
C LEU A 68 9.05 -2.80 -6.76
N VAL A 69 9.40 -3.05 -8.02
CA VAL A 69 8.63 -2.56 -9.18
C VAL A 69 7.22 -3.17 -9.20
N VAL A 70 7.09 -4.47 -8.96
CA VAL A 70 5.78 -5.14 -8.91
C VAL A 70 4.93 -4.61 -7.75
N THR A 71 5.51 -4.46 -6.56
CA THR A 71 4.83 -3.86 -5.40
C THR A 71 4.42 -2.41 -5.67
N ALA A 72 5.26 -1.61 -6.34
CA ALA A 72 4.92 -0.24 -6.73
C ALA A 72 3.73 -0.18 -7.69
N GLY A 73 3.72 -1.03 -8.72
CA GLY A 73 2.59 -1.16 -9.64
C GLY A 73 1.30 -1.55 -8.92
N PHE A 74 1.39 -2.44 -7.93
CA PHE A 74 0.24 -2.85 -7.14
C PHE A 74 -0.27 -1.72 -6.22
N CYS A 75 0.61 -0.95 -5.57
CA CYS A 75 0.22 0.25 -4.83
C CYS A 75 -0.52 1.26 -5.72
N VAL A 76 -0.01 1.53 -6.93
CA VAL A 76 -0.66 2.42 -7.90
C VAL A 76 -2.05 1.90 -8.29
N TYR A 77 -2.18 0.60 -8.56
CA TYR A 77 -3.45 -0.03 -8.87
C TYR A 77 -4.47 0.13 -7.73
N LEU A 78 -4.06 -0.11 -6.47
CA LEU A 78 -4.94 0.05 -5.32
C LEU A 78 -5.35 1.51 -5.12
N THR A 79 -4.43 2.46 -5.23
CA THR A 79 -4.74 3.90 -5.18
C THR A 79 -5.69 4.33 -6.30
N TRP A 80 -5.51 3.80 -7.51
CA TRP A 80 -6.41 4.07 -8.63
C TRP A 80 -7.82 3.50 -8.37
N ARG A 81 -7.92 2.31 -7.78
CA ARG A 81 -9.21 1.68 -7.49
C ARG A 81 -10.05 2.48 -6.49
N ILE A 82 -9.43 2.98 -5.41
CA ILE A 82 -10.15 3.74 -4.37
C ILE A 82 -10.50 5.18 -4.78
N ARG A 83 -10.10 5.64 -5.98
CA ARG A 83 -10.26 7.05 -6.39
C ARG A 83 -11.71 7.50 -6.46
N THR A 84 -12.61 6.56 -6.74
CA THR A 84 -14.08 6.75 -6.82
C THR A 84 -14.69 6.89 -5.44
N ARG A 85 -14.00 6.43 -4.39
CA ARG A 85 -14.50 6.33 -3.00
C ARG A 85 -15.76 5.48 -2.88
N ASP A 86 -16.02 4.65 -3.88
CA ASP A 86 -17.08 3.66 -3.84
C ASP A 86 -16.74 2.62 -2.78
N ARG A 87 -17.73 2.22 -1.98
CA ARG A 87 -17.54 1.30 -0.85
C ARG A 87 -17.04 -0.06 -1.32
N ASP A 88 -17.57 -0.58 -2.42
CA ASP A 88 -17.22 -1.90 -2.94
C ASP A 88 -15.81 -1.89 -3.54
N ASP A 89 -15.44 -0.82 -4.25
CA ASP A 89 -14.08 -0.60 -4.74
C ASP A 89 -13.07 -0.50 -3.58
N CYS A 90 -13.39 0.27 -2.54
CA CYS A 90 -12.58 0.39 -1.32
C CYS A 90 -12.45 -0.95 -0.60
N PHE A 91 -13.53 -1.73 -0.49
CA PHE A 91 -13.49 -3.05 0.15
C PHE A 91 -12.67 -4.06 -0.68
N ALA A 92 -12.80 -4.01 -2.00
CA ALA A 92 -11.98 -4.82 -2.89
C ALA A 92 -10.49 -4.42 -2.82
N ALA A 93 -10.19 -3.12 -2.73
CA ALA A 93 -8.83 -2.62 -2.53
C ALA A 93 -8.27 -3.02 -1.15
N PHE A 94 -9.06 -2.91 -0.09
CA PHE A 94 -8.72 -3.34 1.28
C PHE A 94 -8.29 -4.81 1.31
N ARG A 95 -9.13 -5.71 0.78
CA ARG A 95 -8.81 -7.15 0.72
C ARG A 95 -7.56 -7.43 -0.12
N ALA A 96 -7.41 -6.73 -1.25
CA ALA A 96 -6.24 -6.86 -2.11
C ALA A 96 -4.96 -6.32 -1.45
N ASN A 97 -5.07 -5.36 -0.53
CA ASN A 97 -3.93 -4.74 0.15
C ASN A 97 -3.12 -5.74 1.01
N ASN A 98 -3.75 -6.84 1.46
CA ASN A 98 -3.06 -7.95 2.12
C ASN A 98 -1.95 -8.57 1.27
N TYR A 99 -2.03 -8.43 -0.06
CA TYR A 99 -1.07 -8.99 -1.00
C TYR A 99 0.09 -8.04 -1.33
N VAL A 100 0.08 -6.78 -0.85
CA VAL A 100 1.13 -5.79 -1.19
C VAL A 100 2.54 -6.22 -0.78
N GLY A 101 2.65 -6.96 0.33
CA GLY A 101 3.92 -7.50 0.81
C GLY A 101 4.40 -8.76 0.08
N MET A 102 3.52 -9.48 -0.64
CA MET A 102 3.88 -10.76 -1.25
C MET A 102 4.97 -10.64 -2.31
N PRO A 103 4.94 -9.68 -3.26
CA PRO A 103 6.01 -9.57 -4.26
C PRO A 103 7.38 -9.33 -3.63
N MET A 104 7.46 -8.51 -2.57
CA MET A 104 8.70 -8.28 -1.83
C MET A 104 9.19 -9.54 -1.12
N TRP A 105 8.27 -10.28 -0.48
CA TRP A 105 8.61 -11.53 0.21
C TRP A 105 9.14 -12.58 -0.77
N ILE A 106 8.45 -12.80 -1.89
CA ILE A 106 8.86 -13.75 -2.93
C ILE A 106 10.22 -13.34 -3.52
N ALA A 107 10.39 -12.07 -3.86
CA ALA A 107 11.64 -11.54 -4.40
C ALA A 107 12.83 -11.80 -3.47
N LEU A 108 12.67 -11.55 -2.17
CA LEU A 108 13.70 -11.80 -1.16
C LEU A 108 13.96 -13.30 -0.98
N ALA A 109 12.93 -14.13 -0.91
CA ALA A 109 13.08 -15.58 -0.79
C ALA A 109 13.86 -16.17 -1.98
N VAL A 110 13.55 -15.73 -3.21
CA VAL A 110 14.26 -16.15 -4.42
C VAL A 110 15.68 -15.59 -4.48
N GLN A 111 15.90 -14.35 -4.02
CA GLN A 111 17.23 -13.74 -4.00
C GLN A 111 18.17 -14.44 -3.01
N LEU A 112 17.69 -14.74 -1.80
CA LEU A 112 18.48 -15.34 -0.72
C LEU A 112 18.61 -16.85 -0.82
N GLY A 113 17.72 -17.51 -1.57
CA GLY A 113 17.80 -18.95 -1.86
C GLY A 113 18.75 -19.32 -3.00
N ARG A 114 19.45 -18.34 -3.59
CA ARG A 114 20.50 -18.52 -4.60
C ARG A 114 21.87 -18.59 -3.93
#